data_AF-A0A3D4UP34-F1
#
_entry.id   AF-A0A3D4UP34-F1
#
_cell.length_a   1.000
_cell.length_b   1.000
_cell.length_c   1.000
_cell.angle_alpha   90.00
_cell.angle_beta   90.00
_cell.angle_gamma   90.00
#
_symmetry.space_group_name_H-M   'P 1'
#
loop_
_entity.id
_entity.type
_entity.pdbx_description
1 polymer ?
#
loop_
_entity_poly.entity_id
_entity_poly.type
_entity_poly.pdbx_seq_one_letter_code
_entity_poly.pdbx_strand_id
1 'polypeptide(L)' 'MNDEVPLDDLFHGCALRAFVEQAERTQSWPDPEETRRLAYRYYEEALATSRRRDCDTQIAP' A
#
# COMPACT_ATOMS: atom_id res chain seq x y z
N MET A 1 15.26 -8.25 -19.56
CA MET A 1 15.71 -7.93 -18.20
C MET A 1 15.50 -6.44 -17.99
N ASN A 2 14.32 -6.08 -17.52
CA ASN A 2 14.07 -4.99 -16.56
C ASN A 2 12.55 -4.98 -16.32
N ASP A 3 12.18 -5.76 -15.31
CA ASP A 3 10.85 -5.88 -14.73
C ASP A 3 10.54 -4.63 -13.89
N GLU A 4 10.58 -3.46 -14.53
CA GLU A 4 10.12 -2.22 -13.92
C GLU A 4 8.60 -2.23 -13.97
N VAL A 5 7.98 -3.04 -13.10
CA VAL A 5 6.56 -2.88 -12.78
C VAL A 5 6.45 -1.49 -12.16
N PRO A 6 5.80 -0.50 -12.79
CA PRO A 6 5.53 0.76 -12.14
C PRO A 6 4.46 0.46 -11.10
N LEU A 7 4.89 -0.03 -9.94
CA LEU A 7 4.06 -0.10 -8.76
C LEU A 7 3.62 1.34 -8.51
N ASP A 8 2.33 1.57 -8.66
CA ASP A 8 1.64 2.85 -8.53
C ASP A 8 2.23 3.73 -7.41
N ASP A 9 2.23 5.07 -7.55
CA ASP A 9 2.66 6.01 -6.49
C ASP A 9 2.02 5.66 -5.13
N LEU A 10 0.78 5.14 -5.16
CA LEU A 10 0.05 4.64 -4.00
C LEU A 10 0.75 3.45 -3.32
N PHE A 11 1.29 2.51 -4.09
CA PHE A 11 2.00 1.33 -3.57
C PHE A 11 3.31 1.74 -2.89
N HIS A 12 4.07 2.67 -3.49
CA HIS A 12 5.30 3.18 -2.87
C HIS A 12 5.02 3.88 -1.53
N GLY A 13 3.94 4.66 -1.45
CA GLY A 13 3.47 5.23 -0.19
C GLY A 13 3.07 4.16 0.85
N CYS A 14 2.38 3.11 0.41
CA CYS A 14 2.00 1.98 1.27
C CYS A 14 3.22 1.19 1.76
N ALA A 15 4.22 0.99 0.91
CA ALA A 15 5.47 0.31 1.24
C ALA A 15 6.30 1.09 2.26
N LEU A 16 6.41 2.41 2.09
CA LEU A 16 7.10 3.27 3.06
C LEU A 16 6.41 3.24 4.42
N ARG A 17 5.07 3.33 4.44
CA ARG A 17 4.29 3.23 5.68
C ARG A 17 4.52 1.89 6.39
N ALA A 18 4.46 0.78 5.65
CA ALA A 18 4.70 -0.56 6.19
C ALA A 18 6.11 -0.70 6.77
N PHE A 19 7.12 -0.18 6.07
CA PHE A 19 8.51 -0.20 6.51
C PHE A 19 8.69 0.56 7.83
N VAL A 20 8.16 1.79 7.93
CA VAL A 20 8.25 2.61 9.14
C VAL A 20 7.50 1.95 10.30
N GLU A 21 6.27 1.51 10.08
CA GLU A 21 5.48 0.86 11.14
C GLU A 21 6.18 -0.40 11.68
N GLN A 22 6.77 -1.21 10.80
CA GLN A 22 7.48 -2.40 11.24
C GLN A 22 8.77 -2.05 11.97
N ALA A 23 9.55 -1.07 11.48
CA ALA A 23 10.77 -0.61 12.14
C ALA A 23 10.51 -0.01 13.53
N GLU A 24 9.41 0.75 13.69
CA GLU A 24 8.99 1.29 14.99
C GLU A 24 8.58 0.19 15.96
N ARG A 25 7.87 -0.85 15.48
CA ARG A 25 7.39 -1.96 16.32
C ARG A 25 8.50 -2.89 16.79
N THR A 26 9.46 -3.21 15.93
CA THR A 26 10.56 -4.13 16.28
C THR A 26 11.79 -3.41 16.83
N GLN A 27 11.83 -2.06 16.76
CA GLN A 27 13.01 -1.24 17.05
C GLN A 27 14.28 -1.78 16.35
N SER A 28 14.11 -2.40 15.20
CA SER A 28 15.14 -3.12 14.47
C SER A 28 14.89 -2.99 12.97
N TRP A 29 15.83 -3.48 12.16
CA TRP A 29 15.65 -3.50 10.72
C TRP A 29 14.41 -4.34 10.38
N PRO A 30 13.43 -3.76 9.67
CA PRO A 30 12.19 -4.45 9.34
C PRO A 30 12.47 -5.60 8.37
N ASP A 31 11.70 -6.68 8.52
CA ASP A 31 11.81 -7.83 7.63
C ASP A 31 11.22 -7.47 6.26
N PRO A 32 11.99 -7.62 5.17
CA PRO A 32 11.55 -7.19 3.85
C PRO A 32 10.35 -7.99 3.32
N GLU A 33 10.19 -9.26 3.72
CA GLU A 33 9.06 -10.08 3.28
C GLU A 33 7.77 -9.69 4.00
N GLU A 34 7.86 -9.39 5.29
CA GLU A 34 6.75 -8.95 6.13
C GLU A 34 6.34 -7.50 5.80
N THR A 35 7.31 -6.60 5.58
CA THR A 35 7.07 -5.25 5.03
C THR A 35 6.32 -5.34 3.71
N ARG A 36 6.72 -6.24 2.80
CA ARG A 36 6.04 -6.43 1.52
C ARG A 36 4.60 -6.90 1.70
N ARG A 37 4.33 -7.86 2.59
CA ARG A 37 2.95 -8.31 2.88
C ARG A 37 2.08 -7.18 3.44
N LEU A 38 2.63 -6.37 4.35
CA LEU A 38 1.92 -5.20 4.91
C LEU A 38 1.64 -4.15 3.84
N ALA A 39 2.62 -3.85 2.99
CA ALA A 39 2.47 -2.92 1.87
C ALA A 39 1.33 -3.34 0.93
N TYR A 40 1.27 -4.62 0.55
CA TYR A 40 0.17 -5.15 -0.26
C TYR A 40 -1.18 -5.01 0.42
N ARG A 41 -1.28 -5.30 1.73
CA ARG A 41 -2.53 -5.13 2.47
C ARG A 41 -3.01 -3.68 2.44
N TYR A 42 -2.14 -2.71 2.74
CA TYR A 42 -2.50 -1.30 2.69
C TYR A 42 -2.88 -0.84 1.28
N TYR A 43 -2.20 -1.36 0.26
CA TYR A 43 -2.51 -1.07 -1.13
C TYR A 43 -3.90 -1.60 -1.52
N GLU A 44 -4.25 -2.83 -1.12
CA GLU A 44 -5.58 -3.40 -1.33
C GLU A 44 -6.68 -2.61 -0.59
N GLU A 45 -6.44 -2.19 0.65
CA GLU A 45 -7.36 -1.34 1.42
C GLU A 45 -7.56 0.04 0.77
N ALA A 46 -6.48 0.64 0.26
CA ALA A 46 -6.52 1.92 -0.44
C ALA A 46 -7.28 1.79 -1.77
N LEU A 47 -7.08 0.70 -2.51
CA LEU A 47 -7.86 0.39 -3.72
C LEU A 47 -9.34 0.15 -3.40
N ALA A 48 -9.67 -0.57 -2.33
CA ALA A 48 -11.04 -0.78 -1.89
C ALA A 48 -11.73 0.54 -1.47
N THR A 49 -10.97 1.49 -0.93
CA THR A 49 -11.45 2.83 -0.58
C THR A 49 -11.65 3.68 -1.83
N SER A 50 -10.72 3.62 -2.79
CA SER A 50 -10.81 4.32 -4.07
C SER A 50 -12.02 3.84 -4.88
N ARG A 51 -12.22 2.53 -5.02
CA ARG A 51 -13.40 1.94 -5.68
C ARG A 51 -14.72 2.35 -5.03
N ARG A 52 -14.74 2.55 -3.71
CA ARG A 52 -15.93 3.08 -3.02
C ARG A 52 -16.22 4.53 -3.36
N ARG A 53 -15.20 5.39 -3.52
CA ARG A 53 -15.41 6.78 -3.98
C ARG A 53 -15.93 6.85 -5.41
N ASP A 54 -15.46 5.96 -6.28
CA ASP A 54 -15.96 5.88 -7.65
C ASP A 54 -17.44 5.48 -7.69
N CYS A 55 -17.87 4.48 -6.89
CA CYS A 55 -19.28 4.14 -6.75
C CYS A 55 -20.13 5.26 -6.12
N ASP A 56 -19.57 6.05 -5.19
CA ASP A 56 -20.26 7.19 -4.56
C ASP A 56 -20.44 8.36 -5.54
N THR A 57 -19.47 8.58 -6.43
CA THR A 57 -19.52 9.65 -7.45
C THR A 57 -20.50 9.32 -8.57
N GLN A 58 -20.82 8.06 -8.81
CA GLN A 58 -21.84 7.64 -9.79
C GLN A 58 -23.28 7.68 -9.26
N ILE A 59 -23.51 8.11 -8.00
CA ILE A 59 -24.84 8.35 -7.42
C ILE A 59 -24.98 9.84 -7.06
N ALA A 60 -24.90 10.71 -8.06
CA ALA A 60 -25.46 12.06 -7.99
C ALA A 60 -26.41 12.24 -9.19
N PRO A 61 -27.64 12.76 -8.99
CA PRO A 61 -28.70 12.78 -10.00
C PRO A 61 -28.41 13.67 -11.21
#